data_AF-A0AB38F5U9-F1
#
_entry.id   AF-A0AB38F5U9-F1
#
_cell.length_a   1.000
_cell.length_b   1.000
_cell.length_c   1.000
_cell.angle_alpha   90.00
_cell.angle_beta   90.00
_cell.angle_gamma   90.00
#
_symmetry.space_group_name_H-M   'P 1'
#
loop_
_entity.id
_entity.type
_entity.pdbx_description
1 polymer ?
#
loop_
_entity_poly.entity_id
_entity_poly.type
_entity_poly.pdbx_seq_one_letter_code
_entity_poly.pdbx_strand_id
1 'polypeptide(L)' 'MRLSTRNQLSGTITEVTLGSVMATVKVKLDGGEQIVTASITKEAVEELGLKSGVAATVLVKSTEVMLGVE' A
#
# COMPACT_ATOMS: atom_id res chain seq x y z
N MET A 1 4.18 3.90 15.03
CA MET A 1 5.58 3.81 14.56
C MET A 1 6.15 5.22 14.44
N ARG A 2 7.46 5.42 14.61
CA ARG A 2 8.13 6.70 14.26
C ARG A 2 8.86 6.49 12.93
N LEU A 3 8.33 7.05 11.85
CA LEU A 3 8.89 6.97 10.50
C LEU A 3 9.09 8.38 9.94
N SER A 4 10.12 8.59 9.12
CA SER A 4 10.33 9.86 8.41
C SER A 4 9.37 10.06 7.24
N THR A 5 8.73 8.98 6.76
CA THR A 5 7.72 8.99 5.70
C THR A 5 6.56 9.90 6.08
N ARG A 6 6.32 10.95 5.28
CA ARG A 6 5.30 11.96 5.58
C ARG A 6 3.91 11.60 5.07
N ASN A 7 3.81 10.89 3.96
CA ASN A 7 2.53 10.47 3.41
C ASN A 7 2.19 9.09 3.97
N GLN A 8 1.22 9.06 4.89
CA GLN A 8 0.74 7.84 5.54
C GLN A 8 -0.78 7.80 5.36
N LEU A 9 -1.27 6.83 4.59
CA LEU A 9 -2.67 6.72 4.23
C LEU A 9 -3.23 5.42 4.84
N SER A 10 -4.16 5.56 5.77
CA SER A 10 -4.83 4.40 6.40
C SER A 10 -5.87 3.80 5.47
N GLY A 11 -6.03 2.48 5.53
CA GLY A 11 -7.02 1.77 4.76
C GLY A 11 -7.11 0.29 5.09
N THR A 12 -7.89 -0.43 4.30
CA THR A 12 -8.05 -1.89 4.40
C THR A 12 -7.62 -2.55 3.10
N ILE A 13 -6.85 -3.63 3.21
CA ILE A 13 -6.44 -4.43 2.05
C ILE A 13 -7.67 -5.10 1.46
N THR A 14 -7.91 -4.92 0.17
CA THR A 14 -9.02 -5.53 -0.56
C THR A 14 -8.57 -6.75 -1.35
N GLU A 15 -7.35 -6.72 -1.89
CA GLU A 15 -6.82 -7.78 -2.75
C GLU A 15 -5.30 -7.90 -2.61
N VAL A 16 -4.79 -9.13 -2.67
CA VAL A 16 -3.36 -9.44 -2.77
C VAL A 16 -3.18 -10.41 -3.94
N THR A 17 -2.34 -10.03 -4.90
CA THR A 17 -1.99 -10.87 -6.05
C THR A 17 -0.50 -11.20 -5.98
N LEU A 18 -0.19 -12.48 -5.80
CA LEU A 18 1.19 -12.97 -5.73
C LEU A 18 1.69 -13.35 -7.13
N GLY A 19 2.82 -12.76 -7.54
CA GLY A 19 3.63 -13.23 -8.65
C GLY A 19 4.74 -14.16 -8.17
N SER A 20 5.72 -14.44 -9.04
CA SER A 20 6.88 -15.27 -8.70
C SER A 20 7.88 -14.54 -7.79
N VAL A 21 8.04 -13.22 -7.97
CA VAL A 21 8.99 -12.37 -7.23
C VAL A 21 8.30 -11.13 -6.64
N MET A 22 7.43 -10.50 -7.43
CA MET A 22 6.66 -9.33 -7.01
C MET A 22 5.23 -9.71 -6.66
N ALA A 23 4.56 -8.83 -5.92
CA ALA A 23 3.16 -8.92 -5.59
C ALA A 23 2.51 -7.54 -5.68
N THR A 24 1.22 -7.51 -6.02
CA THR A 24 0.40 -6.30 -5.95
C THR A 24 -0.56 -6.37 -4.79
N VAL A 25 -0.63 -5.33 -3.98
CA VAL A 25 -1.54 -5.19 -2.84
C VAL A 25 -2.44 -3.99 -3.08
N LYS A 26 -3.74 -4.22 -3.15
CA LYS A 26 -4.74 -3.15 -3.27
C LYS A 26 -5.26 -2.79 -1.89
N VAL A 27 -5.23 -1.50 -1.56
CA VAL A 27 -5.70 -0.95 -0.29
C VAL A 27 -6.77 0.10 -0.59
N LYS A 28 -7.98 -0.14 -0.08
CA LYS A 28 -9.03 0.88 -0.07
C LYS A 28 -8.76 1.83 1.09
N LEU A 29 -8.62 3.12 0.79
CA LEU A 29 -8.34 4.15 1.79
C LEU A 29 -9.58 4.47 2.62
N ASP A 30 -9.36 4.83 3.88
CA ASP A 30 -10.43 5.30 4.76
C ASP A 30 -11.03 6.62 4.26
N GLY A 31 -12.33 6.83 4.47
CA GLY A 31 -13.01 8.07 4.11
C GLY A 31 -13.42 8.19 2.63
N GLY A 32 -13.30 7.12 1.84
CA GLY A 32 -13.77 7.09 0.46
C GLY A 32 -13.67 5.72 -0.23
N GLU A 33 -13.77 5.71 -1.56
CA GLU A 33 -13.63 4.51 -2.41
C GLU A 33 -12.30 4.49 -3.17
N GLN A 34 -11.36 5.38 -2.83
CA GLN A 34 -10.05 5.42 -3.48
C GLN A 34 -9.25 4.16 -3.14
N ILE A 35 -8.64 3.57 -4.16
CA ILE A 35 -7.77 2.40 -4.04
C ILE A 35 -6.35 2.80 -4.40
N VAL A 36 -5.41 2.52 -3.50
CA VAL A 36 -3.98 2.56 -3.81
C VAL A 36 -3.51 1.15 -4.09
N THR A 37 -2.72 0.98 -5.15
CA THR A 37 -2.05 -0.28 -5.45
C THR A 37 -0.57 -0.14 -5.13
N ALA A 38 -0.08 -0.95 -4.21
CA ALA A 38 1.35 -1.09 -3.94
C ALA A 38 1.90 -2.29 -4.72
N SER A 39 3.07 -2.12 -5.33
CA SER A 39 3.86 -3.22 -5.89
C SER A 39 5.07 -3.43 -4.98
N ILE A 40 5.14 -4.58 -4.33
CA ILE A 40 6.20 -4.94 -3.37
C ILE A 40 6.66 -6.37 -3.64
N THR A 41 7.70 -6.84 -2.95
CA THR A 41 8.15 -8.23 -3.13
C THR A 41 7.14 -9.21 -2.54
N LYS A 42 7.10 -10.41 -3.09
CA LYS A 42 6.30 -11.52 -2.55
C LYS A 42 6.71 -11.83 -1.11
N GLU A 43 8.01 -11.83 -0.82
CA GLU A 43 8.55 -12.12 0.50
C GLU A 43 8.05 -11.10 1.54
N ALA A 44 7.94 -9.81 1.18
CA ALA A 44 7.42 -8.79 2.08
C ALA A 44 5.92 -8.98 2.38
N VAL A 45 5.12 -9.42 1.40
CA VAL A 45 3.71 -9.78 1.62
C VAL A 45 3.58 -10.92 2.62
N GLU A 46 4.40 -11.97 2.46
CA GLU A 46 4.40 -13.15 3.32
C GLU A 46 4.88 -12.83 4.74
N GLU A 47 6.00 -12.08 4.87
CA GLU A 47 6.58 -11.68 6.16
C GLU A 47 5.63 -10.79 6.97
N LEU A 48 4.96 -9.85 6.32
CA LEU A 48 4.01 -8.93 6.96
C LEU A 48 2.61 -9.52 7.15
N GLY A 49 2.34 -10.72 6.60
CA GLY A 49 1.04 -11.38 6.68
C GLY A 49 -0.08 -10.61 5.98
N LEU A 50 0.23 -9.90 4.89
CA LEU A 50 -0.75 -9.07 4.17
C LEU A 50 -1.78 -9.96 3.47
N LYS A 51 -3.06 -9.67 3.73
CA LYS A 51 -4.20 -10.40 3.15
C LYS A 51 -5.44 -9.51 3.12
N SER A 52 -6.43 -9.88 2.30
CA SER A 52 -7.70 -9.17 2.25
C SER A 52 -8.38 -9.08 3.62
N GLY A 53 -8.99 -7.94 3.91
CA GLY A 53 -9.67 -7.63 5.16
C GLY A 53 -8.76 -7.12 6.29
N VAL A 54 -7.44 -7.10 6.10
CA VAL A 54 -6.50 -6.56 7.11
C VAL A 54 -6.33 -5.05 6.96
N ALA A 55 -6.37 -4.35 8.09
CA ALA A 55 -6.04 -2.93 8.15
C ALA A 55 -4.56 -2.71 7.82
N ALA A 56 -4.27 -1.70 6.99
CA ALA A 56 -2.92 -1.38 6.56
C ALA A 56 -2.72 0.15 6.48
N THR A 57 -1.47 0.57 6.60
CA THR A 57 -1.06 1.94 6.32
C THR A 57 -0.18 1.95 5.09
N VAL A 58 -0.62 2.63 4.03
CA VAL A 58 0.20 2.88 2.84
C VAL A 58 1.20 3.98 3.15
N LEU A 59 2.48 3.71 2.87
CA LEU A 59 3.59 4.61 3.15
C LEU A 59 4.21 5.07 1.83
N VAL A 60 4.13 6.37 1.52
CA VAL A 60 4.76 6.96 0.34
C VAL A 60 5.79 7.99 0.77
N LYS A 61 7.06 7.77 0.43
CA LYS A 61 8.13 8.71 0.75
C LYS A 61 7.94 10.00 -0.04
N SER A 62 8.22 11.14 0.60
CA SER A 62 7.85 12.46 0.08
C SER A 62 8.55 12.82 -1.23
N THR A 63 9.76 12.32 -1.44
CA THR A 63 10.57 12.59 -2.64
C THR A 63 10.08 11.84 -3.88
N GLU A 64 9.13 10.92 -3.73
CA GLU A 64 8.60 10.05 -4.78
C GLU A 64 7.16 10.44 -5.17
N VAL A 65 6.60 11.48 -4.53
CA VAL A 65 5.32 12.07 -4.92
C VAL A 65 5.54 13.07 -6.05
N MET A 66 4.87 12.85 -7.18
CA MET A 66 4.89 13.73 -8.33
C MET A 66 3.58 14.54 -8.40
N LEU A 67 3.63 15.75 -8.96
CA LEU A 67 2.47 16.60 -9.21
C LEU A 67 2.26 16.75 -10.71
N GLY A 68 1.00 16.69 -11.15
CA GLY A 68 0.56 17.01 -12.50
C GLY A 68 -0.60 18.00 -12.44
N VAL A 69 -0.63 18.94 -13.38
CA VAL A 69 -1.73 19.90 -13.59
C VAL A 69 -2.10 19.88 -15.07
N GLU A 70 -3.35 20.21 -15.40
CA GLU A 70 -3.79 20.47 -16.79
C GLU A 70 -3.62 21.96 -17.14
#